data_AF-A0A8S4RFC6-F1
#
_entry.id   AF-A0A8S4RFC6-F1
#
_cell.length_a   1.000
_cell.length_b   1.000
_cell.length_c   1.000
_cell.angle_alpha   90.00
_cell.angle_beta   90.00
_cell.angle_gamma   90.00
#
_symmetry.space_group_name_H-M   'P 1'
#
loop_
_entity.id
_entity.type
_entity.pdbx_description
1 polymer ?
#
loop_
_entity_poly.entity_id
_entity_poly.type
_entity_poly.pdbx_seq_one_letter_code
_entity_poly.pdbx_strand_id
1 'polypeptide(L)'
;MPINVPMLGIKSSDPPRCSNAENLAPSELKKLRNKQRKAKRKAEQESALAAQVQVKREQHHKARQQQEQGDPEAPQLDELIPDKLARAEDPLEQALKFLQPLRTLGADRIDTHLMAFEIYFRKEKPLLMLQSIKRAWRLDSSHSHLHDCLLRFRSWLDEKQAELPPSVAAVIDTEMWPMFQGRSAQTMAEAYMKKSAEESQHAALWGARGMRRLQPARAPEALKLATRLDLPEVSIQGCVEVLESLRDGDFGPCEKETEEYIEACRVKFPYANAFKPPAEQVPDNHITEDIPLQPQEITFNI
;
A
#
# COMPACT_ATOMS: atom_id res chain seq x y z
N MET A 1 27.51 44.44 -41.80
CA MET A 1 26.56 44.63 -42.91
C MET A 1 25.16 44.28 -42.41
N PRO A 2 24.28 45.27 -42.20
CA PRO A 2 22.89 45.02 -41.86
C PRO A 2 22.07 44.90 -43.15
N ILE A 3 21.24 43.87 -43.29
CA ILE A 3 20.19 43.83 -44.31
C ILE A 3 18.83 43.80 -43.61
N ASN A 4 18.16 44.91 -43.86
CA ASN A 4 16.83 45.35 -43.55
C ASN A 4 15.76 44.45 -44.22
N VAL A 5 14.70 44.08 -43.50
CA VAL A 5 13.38 43.85 -44.12
C VAL A 5 12.30 44.48 -43.23
N PRO A 6 11.54 45.47 -43.73
CA PRO A 6 10.61 46.26 -42.95
C PRO A 6 9.19 45.68 -42.88
N MET A 7 8.54 45.95 -41.75
CA MET A 7 7.09 45.95 -41.53
C MET A 7 6.40 46.99 -42.42
N LEU A 8 5.45 46.56 -43.24
CA LEU A 8 4.39 47.35 -43.87
C LEU A 8 3.24 46.35 -44.10
N GLY A 9 2.02 46.50 -43.60
CA GLY A 9 1.29 47.72 -43.29
C GLY A 9 -0.11 47.46 -43.81
N ILE A 10 -0.99 47.04 -42.90
CA ILE A 10 -2.41 46.74 -43.11
C ILE A 10 -3.07 47.96 -43.75
N LYS A 11 -3.61 47.81 -44.97
CA LYS A 11 -4.56 48.76 -45.54
C LYS A 11 -5.97 48.20 -45.40
N SER A 12 -6.69 48.84 -44.49
CA SER A 12 -8.14 48.81 -44.31
C SER A 12 -8.85 49.16 -45.61
N SER A 13 -9.72 48.26 -46.07
CA SER A 13 -10.78 48.58 -47.03
C SER A 13 -12.12 48.22 -46.38
N ASP A 14 -12.80 49.24 -45.86
CA ASP A 14 -14.19 49.16 -45.41
C ASP A 14 -15.12 48.83 -46.59
N PRO A 15 -16.05 47.89 -46.43
CA PRO A 15 -17.30 47.85 -47.19
C PRO A 15 -18.47 48.38 -46.33
N PRO A 16 -19.58 48.77 -46.96
CA PRO A 16 -20.19 50.08 -46.77
C PRO A 16 -21.17 50.15 -45.58
N ARG A 17 -21.29 51.34 -45.01
CA ARG A 17 -22.48 51.79 -44.27
C ARG A 17 -23.70 51.55 -45.16
N CYS A 18 -24.53 50.60 -44.78
CA CYS A 18 -25.85 50.43 -45.37
C CYS A 18 -26.74 51.56 -44.83
N SER A 19 -26.80 52.65 -45.58
CA SER A 19 -27.91 53.59 -45.54
C SER A 19 -29.20 52.80 -45.82
N ASN A 20 -30.07 52.72 -44.80
CA ASN A 20 -31.54 52.64 -44.87
C ASN A 20 -32.05 52.04 -43.54
N ALA A 21 -31.85 52.76 -42.45
CA ALA A 21 -32.51 52.52 -41.17
C ALA A 21 -33.73 53.42 -40.97
N GLU A 22 -34.27 53.97 -42.06
CA GLU A 22 -35.44 54.85 -42.05
C GLU A 22 -36.54 54.21 -42.87
N ASN A 23 -37.12 53.12 -42.34
CA ASN A 23 -38.53 52.67 -42.53
C ASN A 23 -38.70 51.20 -42.09
N LEU A 24 -38.57 50.90 -40.80
CA LEU A 24 -38.93 49.58 -40.26
C LEU A 24 -39.79 49.71 -39.01
N ALA A 25 -40.89 48.98 -38.99
CA ALA A 25 -41.93 48.99 -37.96
C ALA A 25 -41.38 48.59 -36.57
N PRO A 26 -41.99 49.10 -35.46
CA PRO A 26 -41.49 48.94 -34.09
C PRO A 26 -41.29 47.48 -33.62
N SER A 27 -41.88 46.49 -34.31
CA SER A 27 -41.73 45.06 -34.04
C SER A 27 -40.38 44.47 -34.48
N GLU A 28 -39.73 45.02 -35.51
CA GLU A 28 -38.43 44.52 -36.03
C GLU A 28 -37.24 45.09 -35.25
N LEU A 29 -37.36 46.31 -34.71
CA LEU A 29 -36.38 46.92 -33.81
C LEU A 29 -36.19 46.13 -32.50
N LYS A 30 -37.27 45.54 -31.97
CA LYS A 30 -37.22 44.71 -30.75
C LYS A 30 -36.52 43.37 -30.99
N LYS A 31 -36.71 42.76 -32.17
CA LYS A 31 -36.00 41.53 -32.56
C LYS A 31 -34.50 41.78 -32.76
N LEU A 32 -34.13 42.89 -33.38
CA LEU A 32 -32.73 43.25 -33.59
C LEU A 32 -32.00 43.49 -32.25
N ARG A 33 -32.62 44.19 -31.30
CA ARG A 33 -32.05 44.48 -29.98
C ARG A 33 -31.88 43.22 -29.12
N ASN A 34 -32.81 42.26 -29.21
CA ASN A 34 -32.68 40.97 -28.55
C ASN A 34 -31.59 40.09 -29.17
N LYS A 35 -31.41 40.13 -30.51
CA LYS A 35 -30.33 39.42 -31.20
C LYS A 35 -28.95 39.99 -30.82
N GLN A 36 -28.81 41.31 -30.72
CA GLN A 36 -27.57 41.96 -30.28
C GLN A 36 -27.25 41.68 -28.80
N ARG A 37 -28.24 41.66 -27.90
CA ARG A 37 -28.03 41.29 -26.48
C ARG A 37 -27.55 39.85 -26.31
N LYS A 38 -28.08 38.90 -27.08
CA LYS A 38 -27.64 37.50 -27.04
C LYS A 38 -26.22 37.31 -27.58
N ALA A 39 -25.86 38.04 -28.63
CA ALA A 39 -24.49 38.03 -29.17
C ALA A 39 -23.48 38.61 -28.17
N LYS A 40 -23.81 39.73 -27.52
CA LYS A 40 -22.91 40.37 -26.54
C LYS A 40 -22.67 39.49 -25.30
N ARG A 41 -23.72 38.85 -24.77
CA ARG A 41 -23.59 37.95 -23.60
C ARG A 41 -22.75 36.70 -23.91
N LYS A 42 -22.81 36.19 -25.15
CA LYS A 42 -21.98 35.05 -25.58
C LYS A 42 -20.50 35.45 -25.70
N ALA A 43 -20.22 36.63 -26.26
CA ALA A 43 -18.85 37.14 -26.38
C ALA A 43 -18.19 37.44 -25.01
N GLU A 44 -18.95 37.97 -24.05
CA GLU A 44 -18.44 38.22 -22.69
C GLU A 44 -18.12 36.91 -21.94
N GLN A 45 -18.92 35.85 -22.11
CA GLN A 45 -18.65 34.54 -21.51
C GLN A 45 -17.42 33.87 -22.12
N GLU A 46 -17.23 33.96 -23.42
CA GLU A 46 -16.06 33.38 -24.11
C GLU A 46 -14.76 34.10 -23.72
N SER A 47 -14.80 35.44 -23.60
CA SER A 47 -13.67 36.23 -23.11
C SER A 47 -13.30 35.90 -21.65
N ALA A 48 -14.29 35.74 -20.78
CA ALA A 48 -14.05 35.36 -19.38
C ALA A 48 -13.43 33.96 -19.23
N LEU A 49 -13.83 33.00 -20.07
CA LEU A 49 -13.24 31.66 -20.09
C LEU A 49 -11.80 31.68 -20.62
N ALA A 50 -11.53 32.46 -21.67
CA ALA A 50 -10.17 32.60 -22.21
C ALA A 50 -9.20 33.22 -21.18
N ALA A 51 -9.65 34.24 -20.43
CA ALA A 51 -8.86 34.85 -19.37
C ALA A 51 -8.54 33.86 -18.24
N GLN A 52 -9.49 33.02 -17.82
CA GLN A 52 -9.23 31.99 -16.81
C GLN A 52 -8.22 30.93 -17.28
N VAL A 53 -8.27 30.54 -18.56
CA VAL A 53 -7.31 29.59 -19.13
C VAL A 53 -5.90 30.19 -19.19
N GLN A 54 -5.77 31.48 -19.52
CA GLN A 54 -4.47 32.16 -19.51
C GLN A 54 -3.88 32.26 -18.10
N VAL A 55 -4.67 32.65 -17.10
CA VAL A 55 -4.19 32.72 -15.70
C VAL A 55 -3.71 31.35 -15.20
N LYS A 56 -4.45 30.26 -15.52
CA LYS A 56 -4.02 28.90 -15.16
C LYS A 56 -2.71 28.49 -15.86
N ARG A 57 -2.53 28.87 -17.13
CA ARG A 57 -1.29 28.59 -17.86
C ARG A 57 -0.09 29.36 -17.29
N GLU A 58 -0.27 30.62 -16.92
CA GLU A 58 0.79 31.44 -16.32
C GLU A 58 1.19 30.95 -14.93
N GLN A 59 0.23 30.50 -14.10
CA GLN A 59 0.52 29.87 -12.81
C GLN A 59 1.33 28.58 -12.95
N HIS A 60 0.95 27.71 -13.90
CA HIS A 60 1.68 26.48 -14.17
C HIS A 60 3.10 26.74 -14.72
N HIS A 61 3.27 27.78 -15.53
CA HIS A 61 4.59 28.16 -16.05
C HIS A 61 5.51 28.74 -14.97
N LYS A 62 4.97 29.53 -14.03
CA LYS A 62 5.73 30.06 -12.89
C LYS A 62 6.17 28.97 -11.91
N ALA A 63 5.30 27.99 -11.61
CA ALA A 63 5.64 26.86 -10.76
C ALA A 63 6.79 26.01 -11.35
N ARG A 64 6.79 25.81 -12.67
CA ARG A 64 7.84 25.07 -13.37
C ARG A 64 9.18 25.81 -13.41
N GLN A 65 9.16 27.13 -13.59
CA GLN A 65 10.39 27.94 -13.56
C GLN A 65 11.05 28.02 -12.17
N GLN A 66 10.28 27.91 -11.09
CA GLN A 66 10.85 27.81 -9.73
C GLN A 66 11.50 26.44 -9.46
N GLN A 67 11.05 25.37 -10.11
CA GLN A 67 11.70 24.05 -10.02
C GLN A 67 13.04 23.99 -10.78
N GLU A 68 13.22 24.77 -11.84
CA GLU A 68 14.45 24.75 -12.66
C GLU A 68 15.60 25.61 -12.10
N GLN A 69 15.37 26.45 -11.08
CA GLN A 69 16.43 27.25 -10.41
C GLN A 69 17.01 26.60 -9.13
N GLY A 70 16.54 25.40 -8.77
CA GLY A 70 17.10 24.61 -7.68
C GLY A 70 18.36 23.84 -8.12
N ASP A 71 19.35 23.78 -7.23
CA ASP A 71 20.60 23.04 -7.37
C ASP A 71 20.39 21.62 -7.95
N PRO A 72 21.01 21.26 -9.11
CA PRO A 72 20.81 19.97 -9.76
C PRO A 72 21.37 18.77 -8.97
N GLU A 73 22.09 19.00 -7.87
CA GLU A 73 22.64 17.96 -6.99
C GLU A 73 21.86 17.79 -5.67
N ALA A 74 20.91 18.69 -5.38
CA ALA A 74 19.97 18.45 -4.27
C ALA A 74 19.05 17.28 -4.67
N PRO A 75 18.89 16.24 -3.82
CA PRO A 75 17.88 15.22 -4.06
C PRO A 75 16.57 15.94 -4.31
N GLN A 76 15.97 15.69 -5.47
CA GLN A 76 14.62 16.13 -5.74
C GLN A 76 13.78 15.49 -4.64
N LEU A 77 13.48 16.28 -3.60
CA LEU A 77 12.56 15.92 -2.54
C LEU A 77 11.22 15.85 -3.26
N ASP A 78 10.94 14.70 -3.86
CA ASP A 78 9.58 14.29 -4.12
C ASP A 78 8.87 14.54 -2.80
N GLU A 79 8.02 15.57 -2.80
CA GLU A 79 7.34 16.03 -1.59
C GLU A 79 6.76 14.77 -0.93
N LEU A 80 7.19 14.49 0.31
CA LEU A 80 6.83 13.30 1.09
C LEU A 80 5.35 13.37 1.46
N ILE A 81 4.50 13.31 0.45
CA ILE A 81 3.06 13.42 0.52
C ILE A 81 2.58 12.02 0.92
N PRO A 82 1.97 11.86 2.11
CA PRO A 82 1.55 10.56 2.62
C PRO A 82 0.69 9.79 1.62
N ASP A 83 -0.24 10.48 0.93
CA ASP A 83 -1.13 9.86 -0.06
C ASP A 83 -0.39 9.29 -1.27
N LYS A 84 0.68 9.97 -1.73
CA LYS A 84 1.50 9.48 -2.86
C LYS A 84 2.36 8.29 -2.44
N LEU A 85 2.91 8.32 -1.24
CA LEU A 85 3.71 7.23 -0.69
C LEU A 85 2.85 5.98 -0.43
N ALA A 86 1.64 6.15 0.09
CA ALA A 86 0.70 5.06 0.33
C ALA A 86 0.13 4.45 -0.97
N ARG A 87 0.11 5.21 -2.07
CA ARG A 87 -0.42 4.79 -3.38
C ARG A 87 0.66 4.83 -4.47
N ALA A 88 1.82 4.29 -4.16
CA ALA A 88 2.89 4.14 -5.15
C ALA A 88 2.42 3.27 -6.34
N GLU A 89 2.77 3.67 -7.56
CA GLU A 89 2.38 2.96 -8.79
C GLU A 89 2.95 1.55 -8.86
N ASP A 90 4.22 1.37 -8.45
CA ASP A 90 4.87 0.06 -8.32
C ASP A 90 5.43 -0.12 -6.89
N PRO A 91 4.62 -0.64 -5.95
CA PRO A 91 5.05 -0.85 -4.56
C PRO A 91 6.22 -1.84 -4.43
N LEU A 92 6.31 -2.85 -5.32
CA LEU A 92 7.37 -3.86 -5.26
C LEU A 92 8.71 -3.28 -5.68
N GLU A 93 8.72 -2.39 -6.68
CA GLU A 93 9.94 -1.68 -7.07
C GLU A 93 10.41 -0.70 -5.98
N GLN A 94 9.48 -0.01 -5.31
CA GLN A 94 9.86 0.81 -4.15
C GLN A 94 10.44 -0.05 -3.03
N ALA A 95 9.85 -1.21 -2.73
CA ALA A 95 10.37 -2.14 -1.73
C ALA A 95 11.79 -2.64 -2.08
N LEU A 96 12.10 -2.85 -3.37
CA LEU A 96 13.45 -3.23 -3.82
C LEU A 96 14.50 -2.15 -3.52
N LYS A 97 14.15 -0.87 -3.62
CA LYS A 97 15.06 0.24 -3.28
C LYS A 97 15.48 0.20 -1.82
N PHE A 98 14.56 -0.17 -0.91
CA PHE A 98 14.88 -0.36 0.51
C PHE A 98 15.63 -1.67 0.78
N LEU A 99 15.33 -2.72 0.02
CA LEU A 99 16.02 -4.00 0.14
C LEU A 99 17.49 -3.92 -0.30
N GLN A 100 17.82 -3.11 -1.30
CA GLN A 100 19.16 -3.07 -1.88
C GLN A 100 20.26 -2.69 -0.87
N PRO A 101 20.14 -1.63 -0.04
CA PRO A 101 21.07 -1.36 1.04
C PRO A 101 21.18 -2.52 2.04
N LEU A 102 20.07 -3.15 2.41
CA LEU A 102 20.05 -4.28 3.34
C LEU A 102 20.83 -5.48 2.77
N ARG A 103 20.72 -5.76 1.47
CA ARG A 103 21.49 -6.85 0.83
C ARG A 103 22.99 -6.60 0.82
N THR A 104 23.43 -5.35 0.84
CA THR A 104 24.84 -4.97 0.84
C THR A 104 25.40 -4.91 2.25
N LEU A 105 24.65 -4.32 3.19
CA LEU A 105 25.13 -3.96 4.53
C LEU A 105 24.63 -4.91 5.63
N GLY A 106 23.50 -5.59 5.43
CA GLY A 106 22.86 -6.50 6.38
C GLY A 106 22.68 -7.91 5.79
N ALA A 107 23.66 -8.36 5.01
CA ALA A 107 23.65 -9.68 4.36
C ALA A 107 23.78 -10.86 5.34
N ASP A 108 24.17 -10.59 6.58
CA ASP A 108 24.30 -11.52 7.71
C ASP A 108 22.96 -11.75 8.44
N ARG A 109 21.95 -10.91 8.21
CA ARG A 109 20.62 -11.06 8.81
C ARG A 109 19.73 -11.93 7.94
N ILE A 110 19.09 -12.93 8.55
CA ILE A 110 18.18 -13.83 7.83
C ILE A 110 16.96 -13.09 7.27
N ASP A 111 16.41 -12.14 8.02
CA ASP A 111 15.24 -11.34 7.63
C ASP A 111 15.44 -10.60 6.31
N THR A 112 16.66 -10.12 6.05
CA THR A 112 17.03 -9.50 4.76
C THR A 112 16.71 -10.42 3.59
N HIS A 113 17.06 -11.69 3.71
CA HIS A 113 16.86 -12.67 2.64
C HIS A 113 15.43 -13.21 2.61
N LEU A 114 14.76 -13.29 3.76
CA LEU A 114 13.34 -13.65 3.81
C LEU A 114 12.46 -12.57 3.15
N MET A 115 12.71 -11.30 3.45
CA MET A 115 12.06 -10.17 2.76
C MET A 115 12.37 -10.17 1.25
N ALA A 116 13.62 -10.47 0.87
CA ALA A 116 13.99 -10.60 -0.54
C ALA A 116 13.15 -11.68 -1.24
N PHE A 117 12.98 -12.84 -0.59
CA PHE A 117 12.12 -13.90 -1.09
C PHE A 117 10.68 -13.42 -1.27
N GLU A 118 10.09 -12.74 -0.30
CA GLU A 118 8.70 -12.24 -0.39
C GLU A 118 8.46 -11.32 -1.59
N ILE A 119 9.43 -10.44 -1.87
CA ILE A 119 9.36 -9.52 -3.01
C ILE A 119 9.55 -10.29 -4.33
N TYR A 120 10.55 -11.16 -4.42
CA TYR A 120 10.82 -11.92 -5.65
C TYR A 120 9.79 -13.00 -5.94
N PHE A 121 9.11 -13.51 -4.92
CA PHE A 121 7.97 -14.41 -5.05
C PHE A 121 6.81 -13.68 -5.73
N ARG A 122 6.47 -12.47 -5.28
CA ARG A 122 5.42 -11.64 -5.89
C ARG A 122 5.78 -11.13 -7.29
N LYS A 123 7.07 -10.89 -7.58
CA LYS A 123 7.57 -10.53 -8.93
C LYS A 123 7.83 -11.75 -9.83
N GLU A 124 7.57 -12.98 -9.36
CA GLU A 124 7.80 -14.25 -10.07
C GLU A 124 9.22 -14.38 -10.67
N LYS A 125 10.26 -14.12 -9.85
CA LYS A 125 11.68 -14.22 -10.27
C LYS A 125 12.36 -15.46 -9.68
N PRO A 126 12.29 -16.65 -10.32
CA PRO A 126 12.66 -17.93 -9.70
C PRO A 126 14.11 -18.04 -9.25
N LEU A 127 15.07 -17.56 -10.04
CA LEU A 127 16.48 -17.60 -9.66
C LEU A 127 16.79 -16.66 -8.49
N LEU A 128 16.05 -15.56 -8.34
CA LEU A 128 16.19 -14.63 -7.22
C LEU A 128 15.49 -15.17 -5.96
N MET A 129 14.37 -15.88 -6.12
CA MET A 129 13.76 -16.67 -5.05
C MET A 129 14.76 -17.71 -4.52
N LEU A 130 15.33 -18.53 -5.42
CA LEU A 130 16.36 -19.52 -5.10
C LEU A 130 17.56 -18.89 -4.39
N GLN A 131 18.09 -17.79 -4.92
CA GLN A 131 19.22 -17.09 -4.31
C GLN A 131 18.90 -16.66 -2.87
N SER A 132 17.70 -16.13 -2.63
CA SER A 132 17.26 -15.66 -1.33
C SER A 132 17.14 -16.81 -0.33
N ILE A 133 16.50 -17.92 -0.75
CA ILE A 133 16.40 -19.14 0.04
C ILE A 133 17.79 -19.69 0.39
N LYS A 134 18.70 -19.82 -0.59
CA LYS A 134 20.06 -20.33 -0.34
C LYS A 134 20.83 -19.46 0.66
N ARG A 135 20.66 -18.15 0.61
CA ARG A 135 21.32 -17.24 1.56
C ARG A 135 20.75 -17.39 2.96
N ALA A 136 19.42 -17.40 3.10
CA ALA A 136 18.75 -17.65 4.38
C ALA A 136 19.13 -19.02 4.97
N TRP A 137 19.13 -20.07 4.14
CA TRP A 137 19.50 -21.43 4.55
C TRP A 137 20.92 -21.55 5.10
N ARG A 138 21.87 -20.80 4.55
CA ARG A 138 23.25 -20.77 5.06
C ARG A 138 23.38 -20.06 6.40
N LEU A 139 22.45 -19.18 6.75
CA LEU A 139 22.45 -18.46 8.02
C LEU A 139 21.75 -19.29 9.11
N ASP A 140 20.53 -19.73 8.85
CA ASP A 140 19.77 -20.58 9.75
C ASP A 140 18.79 -21.47 8.96
N SER A 141 19.12 -22.76 8.86
CA SER A 141 18.29 -23.75 8.18
C SER A 141 17.07 -24.21 8.97
N SER A 142 17.03 -23.94 10.28
CA SER A 142 15.93 -24.29 11.19
C SER A 142 14.86 -23.19 11.30
N HIS A 143 15.09 -22.03 10.70
CA HIS A 143 14.21 -20.87 10.84
C HIS A 143 12.78 -21.15 10.33
N SER A 144 11.77 -20.86 11.15
CA SER A 144 10.37 -21.17 10.85
C SER A 144 9.83 -20.48 9.60
N HIS A 145 10.16 -19.19 9.40
CA HIS A 145 9.76 -18.46 8.19
C HIS A 145 10.49 -18.98 6.95
N LEU A 146 11.75 -19.43 7.06
CA LEU A 146 12.46 -20.05 5.93
C LEU A 146 11.77 -21.34 5.50
N HIS A 147 11.31 -22.14 6.46
CA HIS A 147 10.55 -23.33 6.15
C HIS A 147 9.27 -23.00 5.36
N ASP A 148 8.52 -21.98 5.76
CA ASP A 148 7.36 -21.51 5.00
C ASP A 148 7.72 -21.05 3.57
N CYS A 149 8.82 -20.32 3.41
CA CYS A 149 9.34 -19.94 2.09
C CYS A 149 9.65 -21.17 1.22
N LEU A 150 10.26 -22.21 1.80
CA LEU A 150 10.55 -23.47 1.11
C LEU A 150 9.27 -24.17 0.65
N LEU A 151 8.26 -24.25 1.51
CA LEU A 151 6.97 -24.84 1.18
C LEU A 151 6.30 -24.10 0.01
N ARG A 152 6.23 -22.77 0.09
CA ARG A 152 5.64 -21.93 -0.97
C ARG A 152 6.41 -22.04 -2.28
N PHE A 153 7.75 -22.03 -2.22
CA PHE A 153 8.57 -22.17 -3.42
C PHE A 153 8.41 -23.55 -4.05
N ARG A 154 8.30 -24.61 -3.24
CA ARG A 154 8.03 -25.96 -3.76
C ARG A 154 6.67 -26.05 -4.44
N SER A 155 5.61 -25.56 -3.82
CA SER A 155 4.27 -25.53 -4.43
C SER A 155 4.25 -24.71 -5.71
N TRP A 156 4.92 -23.56 -5.72
CA TRP A 156 5.05 -22.74 -6.92
C TRP A 156 5.79 -23.48 -8.04
N LEU A 157 6.85 -24.25 -7.73
CA LEU A 157 7.53 -25.08 -8.72
C LEU A 157 6.63 -26.20 -9.25
N ASP A 158 5.87 -26.87 -8.38
CA ASP A 158 4.94 -27.92 -8.80
C ASP A 158 3.92 -27.39 -9.84
N GLU A 159 3.53 -26.12 -9.75
CA GLU A 159 2.62 -25.44 -10.69
C GLU A 159 3.32 -24.90 -11.94
N LYS A 160 4.51 -24.29 -11.79
CA LYS A 160 5.18 -23.49 -12.83
C LYS A 160 6.34 -24.17 -13.53
N GLN A 161 6.78 -25.35 -13.09
CA GLN A 161 7.95 -26.02 -13.64
C GLN A 161 7.86 -26.28 -15.16
N ALA A 162 6.66 -26.56 -15.68
CA ALA A 162 6.45 -26.77 -17.11
C ALA A 162 6.61 -25.49 -17.96
N GLU A 163 6.44 -24.31 -17.36
CA GLU A 163 6.59 -23.00 -18.03
C GLU A 163 8.04 -22.50 -18.00
N LEU A 164 8.91 -23.11 -17.20
CA LEU A 164 10.30 -22.66 -17.02
C LEU A 164 11.22 -23.11 -18.17
N PRO A 165 12.19 -22.28 -18.57
CA PRO A 165 13.25 -22.71 -19.47
C PRO A 165 13.99 -23.94 -18.90
N PRO A 166 14.31 -24.97 -19.71
CA PRO A 166 14.91 -26.20 -19.21
C PRO A 166 16.21 -25.99 -18.43
N SER A 167 17.02 -25.02 -18.84
CA SER A 167 18.26 -24.66 -18.14
C SER A 167 18.00 -24.08 -16.74
N VAL A 168 16.95 -23.27 -16.59
CA VAL A 168 16.55 -22.68 -15.31
C VAL A 168 15.99 -23.77 -14.39
N ALA A 169 15.11 -24.63 -14.91
CA ALA A 169 14.56 -25.75 -14.16
C ALA A 169 15.67 -26.68 -13.63
N ALA A 170 16.63 -27.07 -14.49
CA ALA A 170 17.74 -27.93 -14.10
C ALA A 170 18.61 -27.33 -12.98
N VAL A 171 18.89 -26.02 -13.05
CA VAL A 171 19.62 -25.32 -11.99
C VAL A 171 18.85 -25.33 -10.68
N ILE A 172 17.54 -25.05 -10.72
CA ILE A 172 16.69 -25.03 -9.52
C ILE A 172 16.63 -26.43 -8.89
N ASP A 173 16.38 -27.47 -9.70
CA ASP A 173 16.29 -28.85 -9.20
C ASP A 173 17.59 -29.30 -8.54
N THR A 174 18.73 -29.00 -9.15
CA THR A 174 20.06 -29.34 -8.62
C THR A 174 20.33 -28.63 -7.30
N GLU A 175 20.07 -27.32 -7.24
CA GLU A 175 20.40 -26.48 -6.09
C GLU A 175 19.43 -26.63 -4.92
N MET A 176 18.18 -27.01 -5.19
CA MET A 176 17.18 -27.26 -4.17
C MET A 176 17.19 -28.69 -3.63
N TRP A 177 17.87 -29.61 -4.32
CA TRP A 177 17.98 -31.01 -3.89
C TRP A 177 18.39 -31.19 -2.42
N PRO A 178 19.38 -30.47 -1.87
CA PRO A 178 19.77 -30.62 -0.46
C PRO A 178 18.66 -30.26 0.54
N MET A 179 17.76 -29.34 0.16
CA MET A 179 16.69 -28.81 1.02
C MET A 179 15.42 -29.66 0.89
N PHE A 180 15.05 -30.01 -0.34
CA PHE A 180 13.82 -30.77 -0.62
C PHE A 180 14.01 -32.27 -0.47
N GLN A 181 15.14 -32.82 -0.91
CA GLN A 181 15.45 -34.26 -0.88
C GLN A 181 14.35 -35.10 -1.58
N GLY A 182 13.80 -34.59 -2.68
CA GLY A 182 12.71 -35.23 -3.43
C GLY A 182 11.34 -35.23 -2.73
N ARG A 183 11.21 -34.59 -1.57
CA ARG A 183 9.94 -34.51 -0.82
C ARG A 183 9.00 -33.50 -1.47
N SER A 184 7.70 -33.80 -1.40
CA SER A 184 6.65 -32.84 -1.77
C SER A 184 6.46 -31.78 -0.68
N ALA A 185 5.88 -30.63 -1.03
CA ALA A 185 5.55 -29.59 -0.05
C ALA A 185 4.71 -30.16 1.12
N GLN A 186 3.74 -31.03 0.82
CA GLN A 186 2.90 -31.67 1.84
C GLN A 186 3.71 -32.50 2.82
N THR A 187 4.59 -33.38 2.33
CA THR A 187 5.43 -34.23 3.20
C THR A 187 6.42 -33.40 4.03
N MET A 188 6.93 -32.30 3.49
CA MET A 188 7.79 -31.37 4.23
C MET A 188 7.03 -30.68 5.37
N ALA A 189 5.81 -30.20 5.12
CA ALA A 189 4.98 -29.56 6.13
C ALA A 189 4.60 -30.52 7.26
N GLU A 190 4.23 -31.76 6.93
CA GLU A 190 3.93 -32.79 7.93
C GLU A 190 5.15 -33.13 8.80
N ALA A 191 6.33 -33.25 8.18
CA ALA A 191 7.57 -33.51 8.91
C ALA A 191 7.92 -32.35 9.85
N TYR A 192 7.76 -31.11 9.39
CA TYR A 192 8.01 -29.93 10.21
C TYR A 192 7.05 -29.82 11.37
N MET A 193 5.76 -30.09 11.16
CA MET A 193 4.79 -30.07 12.26
C MET A 193 5.10 -31.10 13.33
N LYS A 194 5.42 -32.35 12.96
CA LYS A 194 5.74 -33.41 13.92
C LYS A 194 6.90 -33.04 14.85
N LYS A 195 7.86 -32.28 14.34
CA LYS A 195 9.05 -31.88 15.08
C LYS A 195 8.86 -30.58 15.85
N SER A 196 8.33 -29.56 15.18
CA SER A 196 8.44 -28.16 15.62
C SER A 196 7.20 -27.67 16.38
N ALA A 197 6.11 -28.46 16.40
CA ALA A 197 4.91 -28.20 17.20
C ALA A 197 5.16 -28.21 18.71
N GLU A 198 6.24 -28.85 19.16
CA GLU A 198 6.60 -28.98 20.58
C GLU A 198 7.77 -28.06 20.98
N GLU A 199 8.49 -27.51 20.00
CA GLU A 199 9.70 -26.72 20.24
C GLU A 199 9.36 -25.29 20.70
N SER A 200 8.46 -24.59 20.00
CA SER A 200 8.08 -23.22 20.36
C SER A 200 6.70 -22.83 19.81
N GLN A 201 6.11 -21.80 20.41
CA GLN A 201 4.86 -21.21 19.92
C GLN A 201 4.99 -20.69 18.48
N HIS A 202 6.11 -20.02 18.17
CA HIS A 202 6.37 -19.48 16.85
C HIS A 202 6.46 -20.59 15.79
N ALA A 203 7.17 -21.67 16.11
CA ALA A 203 7.28 -22.81 15.20
C ALA A 203 5.94 -23.55 15.01
N ALA A 204 5.13 -23.68 16.06
CA ALA A 204 3.78 -24.23 15.98
C ALA A 204 2.87 -23.38 15.07
N LEU A 205 2.90 -22.05 15.19
CA LEU A 205 2.14 -21.14 14.35
C LEU A 205 2.52 -21.28 12.86
N TRP A 206 3.81 -21.22 12.53
CA TRP A 206 4.27 -21.38 11.15
C TRP A 206 3.94 -22.76 10.57
N GLY A 207 4.08 -23.81 11.38
CA GLY A 207 3.71 -25.18 10.98
C GLY A 207 2.22 -25.29 10.69
N ALA A 208 1.38 -24.70 11.54
CA ALA A 208 -0.06 -24.66 11.36
C ALA A 208 -0.47 -23.90 10.09
N ARG A 209 0.11 -22.71 9.82
CA ARG A 209 -0.10 -21.95 8.58
C ARG A 209 0.27 -22.77 7.34
N GLY A 210 1.45 -23.39 7.36
CA GLY A 210 1.94 -24.24 6.27
C GLY A 210 1.03 -25.44 6.02
N MET A 211 0.60 -26.13 7.08
CA MET A 211 -0.34 -27.25 6.96
C MET A 211 -1.68 -26.79 6.40
N ARG A 212 -2.29 -25.74 6.94
CA ARG A 212 -3.58 -25.25 6.42
C ARG A 212 -3.42 -24.96 4.93
N ARG A 213 -2.39 -24.22 4.52
CA ARG A 213 -2.21 -23.83 3.11
C ARG A 213 -2.18 -25.04 2.17
N LEU A 214 -1.50 -26.11 2.57
CA LEU A 214 -1.29 -27.30 1.74
C LEU A 214 -2.38 -28.38 1.91
N GLN A 215 -3.05 -28.42 3.06
CA GLN A 215 -4.07 -29.40 3.42
C GLN A 215 -5.28 -28.69 4.04
N PRO A 216 -6.14 -28.05 3.22
CA PRO A 216 -7.32 -27.30 3.71
C PRO A 216 -8.26 -28.13 4.59
N ALA A 217 -8.37 -29.44 4.32
CA ALA A 217 -9.20 -30.36 5.09
C ALA A 217 -8.76 -30.52 6.56
N ARG A 218 -7.50 -30.20 6.89
CA ARG A 218 -6.95 -30.26 8.25
C ARG A 218 -6.92 -28.91 8.95
N ALA A 219 -7.64 -27.91 8.44
CA ALA A 219 -7.75 -26.60 9.07
C ALA A 219 -8.11 -26.65 10.57
N PRO A 220 -9.04 -27.51 11.05
CA PRO A 220 -9.35 -27.60 12.49
C PRO A 220 -8.17 -28.08 13.33
N GLU A 221 -7.33 -28.96 12.79
CA GLU A 221 -6.14 -29.46 13.48
C GLU A 221 -5.04 -28.38 13.50
N ALA A 222 -4.87 -27.65 12.39
CA ALA A 222 -3.94 -26.52 12.31
C ALA A 222 -4.32 -25.43 13.31
N LEU A 223 -5.61 -25.08 13.37
CA LEU A 223 -6.13 -24.08 14.29
C LEU A 223 -5.85 -24.46 15.75
N LYS A 224 -6.18 -25.70 16.14
CA LYS A 224 -5.88 -26.22 17.49
C LYS A 224 -4.40 -26.16 17.82
N LEU A 225 -3.53 -26.42 16.85
CA LEU A 225 -2.09 -26.37 17.05
C LEU A 225 -1.60 -24.92 17.25
N ALA A 226 -2.10 -23.98 16.44
CA ALA A 226 -1.72 -22.57 16.51
C ALA A 226 -2.15 -21.90 17.82
N THR A 227 -3.30 -22.29 18.37
CA THR A 227 -3.90 -21.70 19.59
C THR A 227 -3.41 -22.33 20.90
N ARG A 228 -2.40 -23.20 20.85
CA ARG A 228 -1.81 -23.82 22.05
C ARG A 228 -1.12 -22.80 22.94
N LEU A 229 -1.43 -22.84 24.23
CA LEU A 229 -0.81 -22.01 25.27
C LEU A 229 -0.01 -22.84 26.29
N ASP A 230 0.09 -24.15 26.10
CA ASP A 230 0.78 -25.12 26.97
C ASP A 230 2.27 -25.32 26.60
N LEU A 231 2.84 -24.42 25.80
CA LEU A 231 4.24 -24.49 25.34
C LEU A 231 5.20 -23.78 26.31
N PRO A 232 6.47 -24.23 26.40
CA PRO A 232 7.44 -23.73 27.38
C PRO A 232 7.83 -22.26 27.21
N GLU A 233 7.68 -21.69 26.00
CA GLU A 233 8.12 -20.32 25.66
C GLU A 233 6.99 -19.42 25.15
N VAL A 234 5.77 -19.59 25.67
CA VAL A 234 4.64 -18.72 25.28
C VAL A 234 4.90 -17.30 25.77
N SER A 235 4.97 -16.36 24.84
CA SER A 235 5.19 -14.94 25.10
C SER A 235 4.00 -14.10 24.68
N ILE A 236 3.90 -12.86 25.21
CA ILE A 236 2.85 -11.92 24.79
C ILE A 236 2.95 -11.67 23.28
N GLN A 237 4.16 -11.44 22.76
CA GLN A 237 4.39 -11.19 21.34
C GLN A 237 3.95 -12.38 20.47
N GLY A 238 4.33 -13.60 20.84
CA GLY A 238 3.89 -14.81 20.13
C GLY A 238 2.37 -14.99 20.17
N CYS A 239 1.72 -14.68 21.30
CA CYS A 239 0.26 -14.71 21.37
C CYS A 239 -0.40 -13.64 20.48
N VAL A 240 0.20 -12.45 20.37
CA VAL A 240 -0.27 -11.41 19.45
C VAL A 240 -0.12 -11.86 18.00
N GLU A 241 1.01 -12.46 17.61
CA GLU A 241 1.21 -13.00 16.26
C GLU A 241 0.18 -14.07 15.89
N VAL A 242 -0.16 -14.96 16.83
CA VAL A 242 -1.24 -15.94 16.64
C VAL A 242 -2.58 -15.23 16.46
N LEU A 243 -2.88 -14.23 17.29
CA LEU A 243 -4.14 -13.47 17.23
C LEU A 243 -4.28 -12.70 15.90
N GLU A 244 -3.21 -12.08 15.42
CA GLU A 244 -3.16 -11.43 14.11
C GLU A 244 -3.44 -12.45 13.00
N SER A 245 -2.81 -13.61 13.05
CA SER A 245 -3.09 -14.72 12.12
C SER A 245 -4.55 -15.16 12.06
N LEU A 246 -5.20 -15.27 13.23
CA LEU A 246 -6.60 -15.65 13.31
C LEU A 246 -7.49 -14.59 12.64
N ARG A 247 -7.18 -13.31 12.87
CA ARG A 247 -7.91 -12.15 12.30
C ARG A 247 -7.67 -11.98 10.80
N ASP A 248 -6.46 -12.25 10.33
CA ASP A 248 -6.08 -12.19 8.92
C ASP A 248 -6.73 -13.32 8.09
N GLY A 249 -7.33 -14.30 8.75
CA GLY A 249 -8.05 -15.40 8.12
C GLY A 249 -7.14 -16.53 7.63
N ASP A 250 -5.91 -16.63 8.14
CA ASP A 250 -4.96 -17.70 7.80
C ASP A 250 -5.55 -19.11 8.01
N PHE A 251 -6.46 -19.23 8.99
CA PHE A 251 -7.15 -20.47 9.37
C PHE A 251 -8.59 -20.57 8.85
N GLY A 252 -9.05 -19.59 8.07
CA GLY A 252 -10.45 -19.47 7.64
C GLY A 252 -11.35 -18.84 8.70
N PRO A 253 -12.69 -18.95 8.56
CA PRO A 253 -13.65 -18.42 9.53
C PRO A 253 -13.47 -19.10 10.90
N CYS A 254 -12.97 -18.36 11.89
CA CYS A 254 -12.68 -18.85 13.23
C CYS A 254 -12.97 -17.80 14.32
N GLU A 255 -14.03 -17.01 14.15
CA GLU A 255 -14.39 -15.92 15.06
C GLU A 255 -14.58 -16.41 16.50
N LYS A 256 -15.29 -17.53 16.67
CA LYS A 256 -15.53 -18.15 17.98
C LYS A 256 -14.22 -18.59 18.64
N GLU A 257 -13.38 -19.31 17.91
CA GLU A 257 -12.08 -19.77 18.42
C GLU A 257 -11.14 -18.59 18.70
N THR A 258 -11.28 -17.49 17.98
CA THR A 258 -10.55 -16.24 18.24
C THR A 258 -10.95 -15.63 19.57
N GLU A 259 -12.25 -15.55 19.86
CA GLU A 259 -12.76 -15.07 21.16
C GLU A 259 -12.29 -15.96 22.31
N GLU A 260 -12.39 -17.29 22.15
CA GLU A 260 -11.89 -18.27 23.13
C GLU A 260 -10.38 -18.11 23.37
N TYR A 261 -9.61 -17.90 22.30
CA TYR A 261 -8.17 -17.68 22.39
C TYR A 261 -7.81 -16.37 23.09
N ILE A 262 -8.55 -15.28 22.83
CA ILE A 262 -8.37 -13.99 23.51
C ILE A 262 -8.59 -14.15 25.01
N GLU A 263 -9.66 -14.82 25.44
CA GLU A 263 -9.95 -15.02 26.86
C GLU A 263 -8.89 -15.90 27.52
N ALA A 264 -8.44 -16.97 26.84
CA ALA A 264 -7.34 -17.80 27.33
C ALA A 264 -6.02 -17.00 27.47
N CYS A 265 -5.71 -16.13 26.51
CA CYS A 265 -4.55 -15.24 26.59
C CYS A 265 -4.69 -14.21 27.71
N ARG A 266 -5.89 -13.70 27.97
CA ARG A 266 -6.17 -12.75 29.06
C ARG A 266 -5.94 -13.38 30.44
N VAL A 267 -6.34 -14.64 30.63
CA VAL A 267 -6.05 -15.38 31.87
C VAL A 267 -4.54 -15.49 32.08
N LYS A 268 -3.77 -15.76 31.02
CA LYS A 268 -2.31 -15.91 31.09
C LYS A 268 -1.56 -14.58 31.20
N PHE A 269 -2.07 -13.52 30.56
CA PHE A 269 -1.47 -12.20 30.48
C PHE A 269 -2.47 -11.08 30.84
N PRO A 270 -2.85 -10.94 32.13
CA PRO A 270 -3.94 -10.04 32.54
C PRO A 270 -3.72 -8.55 32.24
N TYR A 271 -2.45 -8.13 32.13
CA TYR A 271 -2.08 -6.74 31.91
C TYR A 271 -1.86 -6.37 30.44
N ALA A 272 -1.87 -7.35 29.53
CA ALA A 272 -1.63 -7.12 28.11
C ALA A 272 -2.85 -6.46 27.45
N ASN A 273 -2.68 -5.25 26.92
CA ASN A 273 -3.76 -4.50 26.25
C ASN A 273 -4.29 -5.22 25.00
N ALA A 274 -3.46 -6.03 24.35
CA ALA A 274 -3.84 -6.76 23.13
C ALA A 274 -5.00 -7.76 23.33
N PHE A 275 -5.21 -8.24 24.57
CA PHE A 275 -6.24 -9.23 24.92
C PHE A 275 -7.37 -8.65 25.79
N LYS A 276 -7.43 -7.32 25.93
CA LYS A 276 -8.56 -6.68 26.61
C LYS A 276 -9.78 -6.67 25.69
N PRO A 277 -11.01 -6.77 26.25
CA PRO A 277 -12.21 -6.56 25.46
C PRO A 277 -12.15 -5.17 24.82
N PRO A 278 -12.77 -4.98 23.64
CA PRO A 278 -12.92 -3.66 23.05
C PRO A 278 -13.52 -2.74 24.11
N ALA A 279 -12.87 -1.59 24.35
CA ALA A 279 -13.48 -0.59 25.23
C ALA A 279 -14.87 -0.28 24.68
N GLU A 280 -15.90 -0.36 25.52
CA GLU A 280 -17.22 0.17 25.19
C GLU A 280 -16.98 1.60 24.68
N GLN A 281 -17.41 1.87 23.46
CA GLN A 281 -17.36 3.21 22.89
C GLN A 281 -18.21 4.09 23.80
N VAL A 282 -17.57 4.79 24.74
CA VAL A 282 -18.22 5.90 25.43
C VAL A 282 -18.50 6.91 24.31
N PRO A 283 -19.77 7.26 24.05
CA PRO A 283 -20.08 8.22 23.00
C PRO A 283 -19.31 9.51 23.30
N ASP A 284 -18.65 10.05 22.27
CA ASP A 284 -17.94 11.32 22.33
C ASP A 284 -18.85 12.38 22.97
N ASN A 285 -18.57 12.70 24.24
CA ASN A 285 -19.09 13.91 24.86
C ASN A 285 -18.32 15.07 24.25
N HIS A 286 -18.73 15.48 23.04
CA HIS A 286 -18.37 16.77 22.49
C HIS A 286 -19.01 17.83 23.39
N ILE A 287 -18.26 18.28 24.40
CA ILE A 287 -18.60 19.47 25.16
C ILE A 287 -18.44 20.64 24.18
N THR A 288 -19.55 21.15 23.67
CA THR A 288 -19.61 22.52 23.15
C THR A 288 -19.42 23.46 24.33
N GLU A 289 -18.28 24.14 24.36
CA GLU A 289 -18.05 25.27 25.27
C GLU A 289 -19.04 26.38 24.93
N ASP A 290 -20.12 26.47 25.71
CA ASP A 290 -20.88 27.70 25.88
C ASP A 290 -21.28 27.79 27.37
N ILE A 291 -20.36 28.28 28.19
CA ILE A 291 -20.64 28.66 29.58
C ILE A 291 -20.62 30.20 29.64
N PRO A 292 -21.78 30.87 29.82
CA PRO A 292 -21.79 32.28 30.13
C PRO A 292 -21.36 32.48 31.60
N LEU A 293 -20.32 33.28 31.80
CA LEU A 293 -19.86 33.73 33.12
C LEU A 293 -21.00 34.42 33.89
N GLN A 294 -21.39 33.86 35.04
CA GLN A 294 -22.14 34.60 36.06
C GLN A 294 -21.24 34.90 37.28
N PRO A 295 -21.33 36.12 37.86
CA PRO A 295 -20.45 36.55 38.95
C PRO A 295 -20.84 35.90 40.28
N GLN A 296 -19.83 35.44 41.03
CA GLN A 296 -19.99 34.94 42.40
C GLN A 296 -20.25 36.10 43.37
N GLU A 297 -21.41 36.10 44.04
CA GLU A 297 -21.64 36.94 45.21
C GLU A 297 -20.91 36.34 46.42
N ILE A 298 -20.07 37.17 47.05
CA ILE A 298 -19.33 36.86 48.28
C ILE A 298 -20.24 37.19 49.46
N THR A 299 -20.71 36.17 50.17
CA THR A 299 -21.36 36.35 51.48
C THR A 299 -20.30 36.42 52.58
N PHE A 300 -20.15 37.61 53.17
CA PHE A 300 -19.44 37.81 54.44
C PHE A 300 -20.39 37.44 55.60
N ASN A 301 -20.00 36.48 56.42
CA ASN A 301 -20.63 36.25 57.72
C ASN A 301 -19.97 37.16 58.78
N ILE A 302 -20.81 37.88 59.55
CA ILE A 302 -20.48 38.50 60.84
C ILE A 302 -20.83 37.51 61.94
#